data_AF-A0A815U2H4-F1
#
_entry.id   AF-A0A815U2H4-F1
#
_cell.length_a   1.000
_cell.length_b   1.000
_cell.length_c   1.000
_cell.angle_alpha   90.00
_cell.angle_beta   90.00
_cell.angle_gamma   90.00
#
_symmetry.space_group_name_H-M   'P 1'
#
loop_
_entity.id
_entity.type
_entity.pdbx_description
1 polymer ?
#
loop_
_entity_poly.entity_id
_entity_poly.type
_entity_poly.pdbx_seq_one_letter_code
_entity_poly.pdbx_strand_id
1 'polypeptide(L)'
;MSSLKTYFINLNIFKSSSNGTNEENEHEHRSNIIATRTFLIIFILTLILLALFYGMRNQTRIVTLQHPAIDQFKSLPMDAHCPCSRISLSYGEFVAFETRFHQVCSSDFVSDRWIKAINSGSNSTYFFTLDFRTDGSAIFQALASLCHLSKDNTIQSIASFTKESFISPQVLSESVFRLQVNVSIEQFQSTASNGFENQLELVQKMISGIWIGGNLSDL
;
A
#
# COMPACT_ATOMS: atom_id res chain seq x y z
N MET A 1 -24.78 72.53 9.80
CA MET A 1 -24.99 71.10 10.12
C MET A 1 -26.42 70.61 9.77
N SER A 2 -27.14 71.21 8.81
CA SER A 2 -28.61 71.05 8.74
C SER A 2 -29.28 71.06 7.34
N SER A 3 -28.59 70.82 6.21
CA SER A 3 -29.29 70.57 4.94
C SER A 3 -29.51 69.07 4.67
N LEU A 4 -28.50 68.24 4.98
CA LEU A 4 -28.56 66.79 4.82
C LEU A 4 -29.69 66.15 5.64
N LYS A 5 -29.83 66.55 6.92
CA LYS A 5 -30.86 66.02 7.82
C LYS A 5 -32.26 66.30 7.27
N THR A 6 -32.48 67.50 6.75
CA THR A 6 -33.76 67.93 6.16
C THR A 6 -34.04 67.20 4.85
N TYR A 7 -33.01 66.93 4.04
CA TYR A 7 -33.12 66.14 2.83
C TYR A 7 -33.54 64.68 3.13
N PHE A 8 -32.92 64.04 4.13
CA PHE A 8 -33.30 62.70 4.56
C PHE A 8 -34.68 62.64 5.21
N ILE A 9 -35.11 63.69 5.91
CA ILE A 9 -36.44 63.75 6.54
C ILE A 9 -37.57 63.83 5.51
N ASN A 10 -37.35 64.53 4.39
CA ASN A 10 -38.31 64.74 3.32
C ASN A 10 -38.10 63.82 2.11
N LEU A 11 -37.26 62.77 2.26
CA LEU A 11 -37.00 61.85 1.18
C LEU A 11 -38.26 61.05 0.86
N ASN A 12 -38.71 61.13 -0.39
CA ASN A 12 -39.82 60.35 -0.89
C ASN A 12 -39.41 59.70 -2.22
N ILE A 13 -39.30 58.38 -2.22
CA ILE A 13 -38.90 57.58 -3.38
C ILE A 13 -40.11 57.25 -4.26
N PHE A 14 -41.33 57.29 -3.70
CA PHE A 14 -42.56 56.96 -4.41
C PHE A 14 -43.20 58.21 -5.01
N LYS A 15 -43.46 58.16 -6.32
CA LYS A 15 -44.00 59.29 -7.09
C LYS A 15 -45.47 59.52 -6.71
N SER A 16 -45.82 60.77 -6.39
CA SER A 16 -47.22 61.17 -6.15
C SER A 16 -47.95 61.39 -7.47
N SER A 17 -49.21 60.96 -7.56
CA SER A 17 -50.14 61.36 -8.62
C SER A 17 -50.68 62.77 -8.33
N SER A 18 -50.69 63.69 -9.30
CA SER A 18 -51.20 65.07 -9.08
C SER A 18 -52.67 65.25 -9.47
N ASN A 19 -53.40 64.16 -9.68
CA ASN A 19 -54.77 64.18 -10.22
C ASN A 19 -55.86 64.07 -9.14
N GLY A 20 -55.49 64.02 -7.86
CA GLY A 20 -56.40 63.94 -6.72
C GLY A 20 -56.77 65.30 -6.12
N THR A 21 -57.79 65.31 -5.26
CA THR A 21 -58.14 66.45 -4.41
C THR A 21 -57.01 66.80 -3.43
N ASN A 22 -57.00 68.02 -2.88
CA ASN A 22 -55.92 68.46 -1.97
C ASN A 22 -55.74 67.53 -0.76
N GLU A 23 -56.83 66.96 -0.24
CA GLU A 23 -56.80 66.01 0.88
C GLU A 23 -56.20 64.66 0.46
N GLU A 24 -56.59 64.13 -0.71
CA GLU A 24 -56.03 62.89 -1.26
C GLU A 24 -54.52 62.99 -1.50
N ASN A 25 -54.07 64.14 -2.03
CA ASN A 25 -52.65 64.40 -2.28
C ASN A 25 -51.84 64.49 -0.98
N GLU A 26 -52.41 65.04 0.10
CA GLU A 26 -51.73 65.09 1.41
C GLU A 26 -51.63 63.70 2.05
N HIS A 27 -52.71 62.91 1.97
CA HIS A 27 -52.72 61.52 2.45
C HIS A 27 -51.74 60.63 1.66
N GLU A 28 -51.72 60.77 0.33
CA GLU A 28 -50.79 60.06 -0.56
C GLU A 28 -49.33 60.43 -0.25
N HIS A 29 -49.04 61.72 -0.07
CA HIS A 29 -47.71 62.20 0.29
C HIS A 29 -47.22 61.63 1.64
N ARG A 30 -48.08 61.62 2.67
CA ARG A 30 -47.75 61.03 3.98
C ARG A 30 -47.51 59.52 3.87
N SER A 31 -48.36 58.81 3.11
CA SER A 31 -48.22 57.37 2.86
C SER A 31 -46.90 57.04 2.15
N ASN A 32 -46.55 57.82 1.13
CA ASN A 32 -45.33 57.66 0.35
C ASN A 32 -44.04 57.90 1.16
N ILE A 33 -44.05 58.87 2.09
CA ILE A 33 -42.94 59.06 3.05
C ILE A 33 -42.80 57.86 3.98
N ILE A 34 -43.91 57.32 4.50
CA ILE A 34 -43.89 56.15 5.38
C ILE A 34 -43.38 54.92 4.61
N ALA A 35 -43.89 54.68 3.40
CA ALA A 35 -43.44 53.59 2.54
C ALA A 35 -41.95 53.70 2.20
N THR A 36 -41.46 54.92 1.93
CA THR A 36 -40.02 55.18 1.67
C THR A 36 -39.16 54.80 2.86
N ARG A 37 -39.57 55.17 4.08
CA ARG A 37 -38.86 54.81 5.31
C ARG A 37 -38.86 53.29 5.53
N THR A 38 -40.00 52.64 5.37
CA THR A 38 -40.14 51.19 5.50
C THR A 38 -39.26 50.46 4.49
N PHE A 39 -39.24 50.89 3.22
CA PHE A 39 -38.40 50.32 2.18
C PHE A 39 -36.91 50.44 2.53
N LEU A 40 -36.44 51.63 2.93
CA LEU A 40 -35.03 51.84 3.28
C LEU A 40 -34.61 51.00 4.49
N ILE A 41 -35.48 50.89 5.51
CA ILE A 41 -35.20 50.05 6.68
C ILE A 41 -35.08 48.58 6.26
N ILE A 42 -36.03 48.07 5.47
CA ILE A 42 -35.99 46.69 4.98
C ILE A 42 -34.76 46.45 4.11
N PHE A 43 -34.45 47.38 3.21
CA PHE A 43 -33.28 47.28 2.31
C PHE A 43 -31.96 47.26 3.09
N ILE A 44 -31.81 48.11 4.11
CA ILE A 44 -30.63 48.08 4.97
C ILE A 44 -30.58 46.77 5.76
N LEU A 45 -31.71 46.29 6.29
CA LEU A 45 -31.79 45.02 7.01
C LEU A 45 -31.39 43.84 6.12
N THR A 46 -31.85 43.77 4.87
CA THR A 46 -31.48 42.70 3.94
C THR A 46 -30.00 42.75 3.57
N LEU A 47 -29.42 43.94 3.37
CA LEU A 47 -27.98 44.10 3.15
C LEU A 47 -27.15 43.65 4.35
N ILE A 48 -27.58 43.97 5.58
CA ILE A 48 -26.92 43.52 6.80
C ILE A 48 -26.98 41.99 6.91
N LEU A 49 -28.14 41.38 6.69
CA LEU A 49 -28.30 39.92 6.72
C LEU A 49 -27.40 39.23 5.67
N LEU A 50 -27.32 39.79 4.47
CA LEU A 50 -26.46 39.28 3.41
C LEU A 50 -24.99 39.38 3.80
N ALA A 51 -24.55 40.52 4.34
CA ALA A 51 -23.18 40.72 4.79
C ALA A 51 -22.79 39.74 5.91
N LEU A 52 -23.69 39.52 6.87
CA LEU A 52 -23.50 38.52 7.93
C LEU A 52 -23.41 37.11 7.36
N PHE A 53 -24.28 36.74 6.44
CA PHE A 53 -24.26 35.42 5.78
C PHE A 53 -22.93 35.15 5.06
N TYR A 54 -22.41 36.14 4.33
CA TYR A 54 -21.10 36.03 3.68
C TYR A 54 -19.94 36.04 4.67
N GLY A 55 -19.99 36.87 5.70
CA GLY A 55 -18.92 36.99 6.71
C GLY A 55 -18.80 35.78 7.63
N MET A 56 -19.91 35.09 7.92
CA MET A 56 -19.95 33.87 8.73
C MET A 56 -19.59 32.60 7.94
N ARG A 57 -19.35 32.70 6.63
CA ARG A 57 -19.00 31.55 5.82
C ARG A 57 -17.60 31.08 6.20
N ASN A 58 -17.52 29.93 6.87
CA ASN A 58 -16.25 29.31 7.21
C ASN A 58 -15.44 29.06 5.93
N GLN A 59 -14.20 29.57 5.92
CA GLN A 59 -13.25 29.27 4.87
C GLN A 59 -12.45 28.03 5.27
N THR A 60 -12.52 26.98 4.45
CA THR A 60 -11.59 25.86 4.56
C THR A 60 -10.20 26.32 4.16
N ARG A 61 -9.27 26.28 5.12
CA ARG A 61 -7.86 26.55 4.87
C ARG A 61 -7.12 25.23 4.68
N ILE A 62 -6.46 25.08 3.53
CA ILE A 62 -5.54 23.96 3.31
C ILE A 62 -4.27 24.24 4.11
N VAL A 63 -3.91 23.31 5.00
CA VAL A 63 -2.66 23.35 5.76
C VAL A 63 -1.76 22.24 5.24
N THR A 64 -0.57 22.62 4.77
CA THR A 64 0.43 21.67 4.29
C THR A 64 1.43 21.41 5.41
N LEU A 65 1.50 20.15 5.87
CA LEU A 65 2.54 19.70 6.79
C LEU A 65 3.70 19.09 6.00
N GLN A 66 4.91 19.56 6.26
CA GLN A 66 6.12 19.03 5.66
C GLN A 66 6.70 17.96 6.58
N HIS A 67 6.91 16.74 6.07
CA HIS A 67 7.48 15.61 6.81
C HIS A 67 6.83 15.39 8.19
N PRO A 68 5.50 15.13 8.25
CA PRO A 68 4.81 14.95 9.52
C PRO A 68 5.39 13.77 10.30
N ALA A 69 5.45 13.90 11.62
CA ALA A 69 5.76 12.78 12.50
C ALA A 69 4.61 11.73 12.47
N ILE A 70 4.89 10.50 12.90
CA ILE A 70 3.93 9.37 12.77
C ILE A 70 2.62 9.61 13.53
N ASP A 71 2.70 10.28 14.67
CA ASP A 71 1.57 10.70 15.51
C ASP A 71 0.72 11.77 14.80
N GLN A 72 1.38 12.74 14.16
CA GLN A 72 0.70 13.76 13.34
C GLN A 72 0.01 13.12 12.14
N PHE A 73 0.67 12.19 11.44
CA PHE A 73 0.06 11.44 10.33
C PHE A 73 -1.17 10.66 10.78
N LYS A 74 -1.11 9.96 11.93
CA LYS A 74 -2.24 9.22 12.48
C LYS A 74 -3.43 10.11 12.85
N SER A 75 -3.19 11.39 13.12
CA SER A 75 -4.24 12.37 13.42
C SER A 75 -4.83 13.05 12.18
N LEU A 76 -4.26 12.81 10.99
CA LEU A 76 -4.77 13.38 9.74
C LEU A 76 -6.11 12.77 9.37
N PRO A 77 -7.01 13.56 8.75
CA PRO A 77 -8.27 13.05 8.24
C PRO A 77 -8.04 12.09 7.06
N MET A 78 -9.00 11.19 6.81
CA MET A 78 -8.89 10.13 5.79
C MET A 78 -8.71 10.64 4.36
N ASP A 79 -9.14 11.87 4.07
CA ASP A 79 -9.00 12.55 2.78
C ASP A 79 -7.67 13.32 2.62
N ALA A 80 -6.79 13.28 3.64
CA ALA A 80 -5.48 13.92 3.56
C ALA A 80 -4.61 13.27 2.49
N HIS A 81 -4.14 14.09 1.54
CA HIS A 81 -3.20 13.65 0.52
C HIS A 81 -1.77 13.63 1.07
N CYS A 82 -1.18 12.44 1.18
CA CYS A 82 0.15 12.22 1.77
C CYS A 82 1.08 11.57 0.75
N PRO A 83 1.65 12.34 -0.20
CA PRO A 83 2.55 11.79 -1.19
C PRO A 83 3.85 11.32 -0.55
N CYS A 84 4.36 10.18 -1.01
CA CYS A 84 5.66 9.68 -0.57
C CYS A 84 6.79 10.51 -1.20
N SER A 85 7.82 10.84 -0.41
CA SER A 85 9.07 11.42 -0.93
C SER A 85 9.85 10.42 -1.79
N ARG A 86 9.73 9.12 -1.46
CA ARG A 86 10.24 8.00 -2.24
C ARG A 86 9.08 7.06 -2.57
N ILE A 87 8.77 6.93 -3.84
CA ILE A 87 7.66 6.09 -4.32
C ILE A 87 8.03 4.59 -4.29
N SER A 88 9.32 4.29 -4.26
CA SER A 88 9.87 2.94 -4.37
C SER A 88 10.86 2.69 -3.24
N LEU A 89 10.70 1.59 -2.52
CA LEU A 89 11.62 1.12 -1.48
C LEU A 89 11.93 -0.36 -1.72
N SER A 90 13.18 -0.76 -1.58
CA SER A 90 13.54 -2.18 -1.67
C SER A 90 12.98 -2.95 -0.47
N TYR A 91 12.45 -4.16 -0.69
CA TYR A 91 11.98 -5.01 0.41
C TYR A 91 13.08 -5.29 1.43
N GLY A 92 14.36 -5.35 1.00
CA GLY A 92 15.50 -5.52 1.89
C GLY A 92 15.72 -4.38 2.89
N GLU A 93 15.08 -3.21 2.71
CA GLU A 93 15.17 -2.10 3.68
C GLU A 93 14.28 -2.31 4.93
N PHE A 94 13.23 -3.13 4.82
CA PHE A 94 12.22 -3.28 5.88
C PHE A 94 11.77 -4.71 6.15
N VAL A 95 12.20 -5.69 5.35
CA VAL A 95 11.96 -7.12 5.55
C VAL A 95 13.29 -7.83 5.83
N ALA A 96 13.29 -8.67 6.86
CA ALA A 96 14.42 -9.54 7.19
C ALA A 96 13.95 -11.00 7.19
N PHE A 97 14.82 -11.90 6.73
CA PHE A 97 14.57 -13.33 6.69
C PHE A 97 15.53 -14.06 7.63
N GLU A 98 15.00 -14.94 8.47
CA GLU A 98 15.76 -15.94 9.21
C GLU A 98 15.42 -17.31 8.64
N THR A 99 16.41 -17.98 8.03
CA THR A 99 16.20 -19.31 7.43
C THR A 99 16.71 -20.41 8.35
N ARG A 100 15.95 -21.50 8.41
CA ARG A 100 16.32 -22.72 9.14
C ARG A 100 16.18 -23.91 8.21
N PHE A 101 17.30 -24.58 7.96
CA PHE A 101 17.34 -25.79 7.15
C PHE A 101 17.13 -27.02 8.02
N HIS A 102 16.71 -28.13 7.41
CA HIS A 102 16.54 -29.39 8.11
C HIS A 102 17.89 -29.85 8.71
N GLN A 103 17.87 -30.36 9.95
CA GLN A 103 19.07 -30.73 10.71
C GLN A 103 19.97 -31.74 9.98
N VAL A 104 19.39 -32.56 9.10
CA VAL A 104 20.12 -33.51 8.27
C VAL A 104 21.15 -32.82 7.37
N CYS A 105 20.85 -31.61 6.89
CA CYS A 105 21.70 -30.83 6.00
C CYS A 105 22.93 -30.24 6.71
N SER A 106 22.97 -30.31 8.04
CA SER A 106 24.14 -29.96 8.86
C SER A 106 24.72 -31.17 9.59
N SER A 107 24.23 -32.38 9.31
CA SER A 107 24.67 -33.62 9.96
C SER A 107 25.80 -34.29 9.19
N ASP A 108 26.44 -35.28 9.82
CA ASP A 108 27.46 -36.08 9.15
C ASP A 108 26.95 -36.85 7.93
N PHE A 109 25.64 -37.11 7.83
CA PHE A 109 25.05 -37.89 6.73
C PHE A 109 25.21 -37.27 5.35
N VAL A 110 25.42 -35.96 5.28
CA VAL A 110 25.70 -35.24 4.02
C VAL A 110 27.18 -34.92 3.82
N SER A 111 28.05 -35.37 4.73
CA SER A 111 29.48 -35.12 4.65
C SER A 111 30.19 -36.07 3.68
N ASP A 112 31.20 -35.56 2.97
CA ASP A 112 32.08 -36.38 2.14
C ASP A 112 32.72 -37.54 2.91
N ARG A 113 33.01 -37.33 4.20
CA ARG A 113 33.59 -38.35 5.07
C ARG A 113 32.65 -39.54 5.20
N TRP A 114 31.38 -39.30 5.53
CA TRP A 114 30.38 -40.36 5.68
C TRP A 114 30.14 -41.09 4.36
N ILE A 115 29.93 -40.33 3.28
CA ILE A 115 29.67 -40.88 1.94
C ILE A 115 30.83 -41.79 1.50
N LYS A 116 32.08 -41.37 1.71
CA LYS A 116 33.28 -42.19 1.43
C LYS A 116 33.38 -43.40 2.34
N ALA A 117 33.05 -43.27 3.63
CA ALA A 117 33.11 -44.37 4.58
C ALA A 117 32.15 -45.51 4.18
N ILE A 118 30.92 -45.19 3.76
CA ILE A 118 29.97 -46.17 3.26
C ILE A 118 30.51 -46.89 2.01
N ASN A 119 31.13 -46.15 1.09
CA ASN A 119 31.73 -46.70 -0.12
C ASN A 119 32.99 -47.56 0.14
N SER A 120 33.76 -47.26 1.20
CA SER A 120 35.02 -47.93 1.54
C SER A 120 34.87 -49.37 2.05
N GLY A 121 33.65 -49.81 2.34
CA GLY A 121 33.37 -51.23 2.60
C GLY A 121 33.67 -52.14 1.39
N SER A 122 33.72 -51.57 0.17
CA SER A 122 33.85 -52.27 -1.12
C SER A 122 35.08 -53.17 -1.32
N ASN A 123 36.05 -53.18 -0.39
CA ASN A 123 37.16 -54.16 -0.39
C ASN A 123 36.74 -55.59 0.01
N SER A 124 35.49 -55.82 0.41
CA SER A 124 34.95 -57.16 0.60
C SER A 124 34.59 -57.81 -0.74
N THR A 125 35.17 -58.98 -1.01
CA THR A 125 35.01 -59.77 -2.25
C THR A 125 33.59 -60.34 -2.48
N TYR A 126 32.66 -60.12 -1.56
CA TYR A 126 31.32 -60.71 -1.59
C TYR A 126 30.30 -59.73 -0.99
N PHE A 127 29.68 -58.92 -1.84
CA PHE A 127 28.54 -58.09 -1.44
C PHE A 127 27.24 -58.79 -1.80
N PHE A 128 26.36 -58.91 -0.82
CA PHE A 128 24.97 -59.28 -1.07
C PHE A 128 24.29 -58.08 -1.75
N THR A 129 23.50 -58.29 -2.80
CA THR A 129 22.81 -57.23 -3.54
C THR A 129 21.86 -56.38 -2.68
N LEU A 130 21.47 -56.86 -1.49
CA LEU A 130 20.67 -56.10 -0.51
C LEU A 130 21.50 -55.43 0.60
N ASP A 131 22.83 -55.42 0.49
CA ASP A 131 23.68 -54.71 1.44
C ASP A 131 23.52 -53.20 1.26
N PHE A 132 23.15 -52.50 2.33
CA PHE A 132 22.94 -51.05 2.30
C PHE A 132 24.19 -50.28 1.83
N ARG A 133 25.39 -50.86 1.95
CA ARG A 133 26.64 -50.24 1.49
C ARG A 133 26.77 -50.21 -0.03
N THR A 134 26.02 -51.06 -0.73
CA THR A 134 25.99 -51.11 -2.20
C THR A 134 25.41 -49.82 -2.77
N ASP A 135 24.26 -49.37 -2.24
CA ASP A 135 23.54 -48.19 -2.75
C ASP A 135 23.62 -46.97 -1.80
N GLY A 136 24.05 -47.17 -0.56
CA GLY A 136 23.99 -46.16 0.49
C GLY A 136 24.80 -44.90 0.17
N SER A 137 25.97 -45.06 -0.46
CA SER A 137 26.81 -43.91 -0.87
C SER A 137 26.07 -43.01 -1.86
N ALA A 138 25.37 -43.59 -2.84
CA ALA A 138 24.56 -42.86 -3.81
C ALA A 138 23.35 -42.18 -3.14
N ILE A 139 22.68 -42.85 -2.20
CA ILE A 139 21.56 -42.29 -1.44
C ILE A 139 21.99 -41.07 -0.61
N PHE A 140 23.09 -41.19 0.15
CA PHE A 140 23.61 -40.08 0.95
C PHE A 140 24.17 -38.94 0.09
N GLN A 141 24.73 -39.25 -1.08
CA GLN A 141 25.13 -38.24 -2.04
C GLN A 141 23.93 -37.48 -2.61
N ALA A 142 22.84 -38.17 -2.95
CA ALA A 142 21.59 -37.54 -3.37
C ALA A 142 21.02 -36.63 -2.27
N LEU A 143 21.05 -37.08 -1.01
CA LEU A 143 20.64 -36.28 0.14
C LEU A 143 21.48 -35.01 0.30
N ALA A 144 22.81 -35.11 0.15
CA ALA A 144 23.70 -33.95 0.19
C ALA A 144 23.37 -32.95 -0.93
N SER A 145 23.15 -33.44 -2.16
CA SER A 145 22.74 -32.60 -3.30
C SER A 145 21.40 -31.91 -3.06
N LEU A 146 20.40 -32.60 -2.49
CA LEU A 146 19.10 -32.00 -2.14
C LEU A 146 19.26 -30.89 -1.10
N CYS A 147 20.10 -31.10 -0.09
CA CYS A 147 20.40 -30.09 0.92
C CYS A 147 21.08 -28.85 0.32
N HIS A 148 22.05 -29.03 -0.58
CA HIS A 148 22.68 -27.93 -1.30
C HIS A 148 21.68 -27.18 -2.17
N LEU A 149 20.89 -27.91 -2.98
CA LEU A 149 19.89 -27.33 -3.87
C LEU A 149 18.85 -26.51 -3.10
N SER A 150 18.33 -27.06 -1.99
CA SER A 150 17.37 -26.37 -1.13
C SER A 150 17.97 -25.08 -0.57
N LYS A 151 19.19 -25.14 -0.04
CA LYS A 151 19.88 -23.99 0.52
C LYS A 151 20.12 -22.90 -0.52
N ASP A 152 20.65 -23.26 -1.67
CA ASP A 152 20.97 -22.31 -2.72
C ASP A 152 19.71 -21.69 -3.31
N ASN A 153 18.67 -22.49 -3.58
CA ASN A 153 17.38 -21.99 -4.05
C ASN A 153 16.75 -21.01 -3.05
N THR A 154 16.77 -21.32 -1.75
CA THR A 154 16.25 -20.40 -0.72
C THR A 154 17.06 -19.10 -0.66
N ILE A 155 18.39 -19.17 -0.62
CA ILE A 155 19.25 -17.98 -0.55
C ILE A 155 19.07 -17.10 -1.79
N GLN A 156 19.04 -17.69 -2.98
CA GLN A 156 18.83 -16.97 -4.23
C GLN A 156 17.44 -16.33 -4.29
N SER A 157 16.40 -17.06 -3.85
CA SER A 157 15.05 -16.55 -3.81
C SER A 157 14.94 -15.34 -2.86
N ILE A 158 15.54 -15.42 -1.67
CA ILE A 158 15.60 -14.29 -0.71
C ILE A 158 16.35 -13.10 -1.31
N ALA A 159 17.50 -13.35 -1.93
CA ALA A 159 18.29 -12.31 -2.59
C ALA A 159 17.55 -11.64 -3.75
N SER A 160 16.69 -12.39 -4.45
CA SER A 160 15.81 -11.84 -5.50
C SER A 160 14.70 -10.99 -4.89
N PHE A 161 13.94 -11.55 -3.94
CA PHE A 161 12.82 -10.85 -3.30
C PHE A 161 13.25 -9.54 -2.62
N THR A 162 14.38 -9.56 -1.89
CA THR A 162 14.88 -8.37 -1.20
C THR A 162 15.27 -7.25 -2.16
N LYS A 163 15.66 -7.55 -3.41
CA LYS A 163 15.93 -6.54 -4.45
C LYS A 163 14.67 -5.99 -5.10
N GLU A 164 13.55 -6.71 -5.02
CA GLU A 164 12.27 -6.20 -5.50
C GLU A 164 11.87 -4.95 -4.73
N SER A 165 11.10 -4.09 -5.39
CA SER A 165 10.67 -2.82 -4.81
C SER A 165 9.19 -2.84 -4.46
N PHE A 166 8.89 -2.40 -3.26
CA PHE A 166 7.56 -2.00 -2.85
C PHE A 166 7.28 -0.59 -3.39
N ILE A 167 6.20 -0.45 -4.15
CA ILE A 167 5.86 0.79 -4.86
C ILE A 167 4.57 1.36 -4.29
N SER A 168 4.63 2.57 -3.73
CA SER A 168 3.44 3.31 -3.32
C SER A 168 3.63 4.83 -3.51
N PRO A 169 2.76 5.50 -4.29
CA PRO A 169 2.82 6.94 -4.49
C PRO A 169 2.34 7.74 -3.27
N GLN A 170 1.64 7.08 -2.33
CA GLN A 170 1.04 7.69 -1.15
C GLN A 170 1.39 6.86 0.10
N VAL A 171 1.41 7.53 1.25
CA VAL A 171 1.59 6.83 2.52
C VAL A 171 0.38 5.93 2.76
N LEU A 172 0.65 4.66 3.06
CA LEU A 172 -0.38 3.66 3.34
C LEU A 172 -0.66 3.61 4.84
N SER A 173 -1.89 3.23 5.21
CA SER A 173 -2.17 2.84 6.58
C SER A 173 -1.37 1.59 6.96
N GLU A 174 -1.08 1.43 8.24
CA GLU A 174 -0.30 0.27 8.72
C GLU A 174 -0.96 -1.06 8.34
N SER A 175 -2.29 -1.15 8.40
CA SER A 175 -3.03 -2.36 8.03
C SER A 175 -2.89 -2.70 6.55
N VAL A 176 -2.99 -1.71 5.66
CA VAL A 176 -2.85 -1.90 4.21
C VAL A 176 -1.41 -2.24 3.86
N PHE A 177 -0.44 -1.54 4.46
CA PHE A 177 0.97 -1.86 4.29
C PHE A 177 1.29 -3.31 4.70
N ARG A 178 0.88 -3.72 5.90
CA ARG A 178 1.08 -5.10 6.38
C ARG A 178 0.41 -6.14 5.51
N LEU A 179 -0.82 -5.88 5.05
CA LEU A 179 -1.55 -6.78 4.17
C LEU A 179 -0.79 -7.00 2.85
N GLN A 180 -0.39 -5.91 2.20
CA GLN A 180 0.32 -6.00 0.91
C GLN A 180 1.67 -6.70 1.07
N VAL A 181 2.44 -6.35 2.10
CA VAL A 181 3.73 -7.00 2.38
C VAL A 181 3.55 -8.50 2.67
N ASN A 182 2.54 -8.88 3.46
CA ASN A 182 2.28 -10.30 3.77
C ASN A 182 1.89 -11.08 2.52
N VAL A 183 1.03 -10.54 1.65
CA VAL A 183 0.67 -11.19 0.38
C VAL A 183 1.90 -11.39 -0.50
N SER A 184 2.80 -10.39 -0.56
CA SER A 184 4.06 -10.54 -1.30
C SER A 184 4.99 -11.58 -0.68
N ILE A 185 5.05 -11.69 0.65
CA ILE A 185 5.81 -12.73 1.35
C ILE A 185 5.23 -14.12 1.07
N GLU A 186 3.91 -14.29 1.11
CA GLU A 186 3.23 -15.56 0.80
C GLU A 186 3.49 -15.99 -0.65
N GLN A 187 3.42 -15.05 -1.59
CA GLN A 187 3.75 -15.30 -2.99
C GLN A 187 5.23 -15.68 -3.17
N PHE A 188 6.13 -15.02 -2.44
CA PHE A 188 7.55 -15.37 -2.41
C PHE A 188 7.76 -16.81 -1.91
N GLN A 189 7.12 -17.20 -0.79
CA GLN A 189 7.24 -18.55 -0.23
C GLN A 189 6.74 -19.63 -1.20
N SER A 190 5.61 -19.37 -1.86
CA SER A 190 5.06 -20.25 -2.89
C SER A 190 6.01 -20.38 -4.09
N THR A 191 6.47 -19.26 -4.63
CA THR A 191 7.39 -19.24 -5.78
C THR A 191 8.72 -19.93 -5.48
N ALA A 192 9.29 -19.69 -4.30
CA ALA A 192 10.53 -20.33 -3.87
C ALA A 192 10.38 -21.85 -3.75
N SER A 193 9.25 -22.33 -3.22
CA SER A 193 8.95 -23.76 -3.10
C SER A 193 8.78 -24.41 -4.47
N ASN A 194 7.97 -23.80 -5.35
CA ASN A 194 7.77 -24.26 -6.72
C ASN A 194 9.08 -24.27 -7.52
N GLY A 195 9.95 -23.28 -7.30
CA GLY A 195 11.27 -23.23 -7.92
C GLY A 195 12.13 -24.45 -7.57
N PHE A 196 12.11 -24.87 -6.30
CA PHE A 196 12.79 -26.08 -5.86
C PHE A 196 12.18 -27.34 -6.45
N GLU A 197 10.85 -27.48 -6.44
CA GLU A 197 10.14 -28.64 -7.00
C GLU A 197 10.44 -28.80 -8.50
N ASN A 198 10.42 -27.71 -9.26
CA ASN A 198 10.76 -27.71 -10.68
C ASN A 198 12.22 -28.14 -10.93
N GLN A 199 13.16 -27.67 -10.10
CA GLN A 199 14.56 -28.10 -10.20
C GLN A 199 14.71 -29.59 -9.89
N LEU A 200 14.00 -30.09 -8.88
CA LEU A 200 14.00 -31.51 -8.53
C LEU A 200 13.39 -32.38 -9.63
N GLU A 201 12.25 -31.97 -10.20
CA GLU A 201 11.59 -32.67 -11.31
C GLU A 201 12.52 -32.74 -12.54
N LEU A 202 13.22 -31.65 -12.84
CA LEU A 202 14.20 -31.60 -13.92
C LEU A 202 15.32 -32.64 -13.71
N VAL A 203 15.86 -32.72 -12.49
CA VAL A 203 16.88 -33.72 -12.12
C VAL A 203 16.33 -35.15 -12.27
N GLN A 204 15.12 -35.41 -11.77
CA GLN A 204 14.48 -36.72 -11.88
C GLN A 204 14.24 -37.13 -13.34
N LYS A 205 13.81 -36.19 -14.20
CA LYS A 205 13.63 -36.41 -15.64
C LYS A 205 14.95 -36.69 -16.34
N MET A 206 16.03 -36.00 -15.98
CA MET A 206 17.37 -36.29 -16.53
C MET A 206 17.83 -37.69 -16.14
N ILE A 207 17.69 -38.08 -14.87
CA ILE A 207 18.04 -39.44 -14.42
C ILE A 207 17.21 -40.48 -15.17
N SER A 208 15.90 -40.31 -15.25
CA SER A 208 14.99 -41.24 -15.95
C SER A 208 15.29 -41.32 -17.45
N GLY A 209 15.62 -40.20 -18.10
CA GLY A 209 15.99 -40.15 -19.52
C GLY A 209 17.31 -40.87 -19.83
N ILE A 210 18.26 -40.86 -18.88
CA ILE A 210 19.52 -41.61 -18.98
C ILE A 210 19.25 -43.13 -18.94
N TRP A 211 18.28 -43.59 -18.15
CA TRP A 211 17.93 -45.01 -18.05
C TRP A 211 17.25 -45.60 -19.30
N ILE A 212 16.57 -44.78 -20.12
CA ILE A 212 15.89 -45.23 -21.35
C ILE A 212 16.88 -45.38 -22.53
N GLY A 213 18.12 -44.88 -22.39
CA GLY A 213 19.20 -45.03 -23.39
C GLY A 213 20.08 -46.28 -23.19
N GLY A 214 19.91 -47.02 -22.09
CA GLY A 214 20.62 -48.28 -21.84
C GLY A 214 19.87 -49.46 -22.44
N ASN A 215 20.31 -49.92 -23.61
CA ASN A 215 19.74 -51.06 -24.33
C ASN A 215 19.65 -52.29 -23.43
N LEU A 216 18.43 -52.67 -23.03
CA LEU A 216 18.12 -53.95 -22.39
C LEU A 216 17.81 -54.98 -23.49
N SER A 217 18.78 -55.23 -24.38
CA SER A 217 18.64 -56.23 -25.46
C SER A 217 19.83 -57.18 -25.60
N ASP A 218 20.80 -57.17 -24.66
CA ASP A 218 21.93 -58.10 -24.64
C ASP A 218 22.11 -58.75 -23.25
N LEU A 219 21.06 -59.41 -22.75
CA LEU A 219 21.12 -60.43 -21.70
C LEU A 219 20.23 -61.62 -22.06
#